data_AF-A0A8J8E852-F1
#
_entry.id   AF-A0A8J8E852-F1
#
_cell.length_a   1.000
_cell.length_b   1.000
_cell.length_c   1.000
_cell.angle_alpha   90.00
_cell.angle_beta   90.00
_cell.angle_gamma   90.00
#
_symmetry.space_group_name_H-M   'P 1'
#
loop_
_entity.id
_entity.type
_entity.pdbx_description
1 polymer ?
#
loop_
_entity_poly.entity_id
_entity_poly.type
_entity_poly.pdbx_seq_one_letter_code
_entity_poly.pdbx_strand_id
1 'polypeptide(L)'
;MTDEKKTLLREAYQFGYFVGFKGHSEWAEWVRKKREELYRKAEELGIYDLVKDAYNRGKALGKRDREEKLYESLVAKVEKEESRPRPKRVVPVEPETRHEGPSELEREYVEFLQSTKLTMPPELLDTLKHLEPPKMLRLGD
;
A
#
# COMPACT_ATOMS: atom_id res chain seq x y z
N MET A 1 15.22 3.43 17.86
CA MET A 1 15.22 4.45 16.78
C MET A 1 15.26 3.84 15.37
N THR A 2 16.14 2.90 15.05
CA THR A 2 16.20 2.34 13.68
C THR A 2 14.98 1.49 13.31
N ASP A 3 14.42 0.77 14.27
CA ASP A 3 13.26 -0.09 14.02
C ASP A 3 11.97 0.69 13.80
N GLU A 4 11.80 1.86 14.43
CA GLU A 4 10.68 2.76 14.17
C GLU A 4 10.74 3.33 12.75
N LYS A 5 11.92 3.79 12.31
CA LYS A 5 12.15 4.27 10.94
C LYS A 5 11.88 3.17 9.89
N LYS A 6 12.37 1.94 10.14
CA LYS A 6 12.11 0.78 9.28
C LYS A 6 10.63 0.41 9.23
N THR A 7 9.95 0.46 10.38
CA THR A 7 8.51 0.15 10.48
C THR A 7 7.69 1.18 9.69
N LEU A 8 8.03 2.47 9.84
CA LEU A 8 7.34 3.54 9.10
C LEU A 8 7.55 3.42 7.58
N LEU A 9 8.77 3.10 7.12
CA LEU A 9 9.01 2.83 5.70
C LEU A 9 8.19 1.64 5.20
N ARG A 10 8.12 0.57 5.98
CA ARG A 10 7.33 -0.62 5.66
C ARG A 10 5.85 -0.30 5.54
N GLU A 11 5.32 0.43 6.52
CA GLU A 11 3.92 0.85 6.55
C GLU A 11 3.59 1.72 5.33
N ALA A 12 4.45 2.69 5.01
CA ALA A 12 4.25 3.56 3.85
C ALA A 12 4.28 2.79 2.52
N TYR A 13 5.24 1.87 2.37
CA TYR A 13 5.31 1.01 1.19
C TYR A 13 4.06 0.12 1.04
N GLN A 14 3.66 -0.55 2.12
CA GLN A 14 2.47 -1.41 2.13
C GLN A 14 1.19 -0.62 1.84
N PHE A 15 1.07 0.55 2.44
CA PHE A 15 -0.08 1.43 2.23
C PHE A 15 -0.14 1.94 0.79
N GLY A 16 1.00 2.36 0.23
CA GLY A 16 1.12 2.73 -1.17
C GLY A 16 0.68 1.59 -2.09
N TYR A 17 1.22 0.38 -1.86
CA TYR A 17 0.85 -0.82 -2.61
C TYR A 17 -0.66 -1.07 -2.58
N PHE A 18 -1.27 -1.05 -1.39
CA PHE A 18 -2.71 -1.23 -1.25
C PHE A 18 -3.51 -0.23 -2.09
N VAL A 19 -3.18 1.06 -1.99
CA VAL A 19 -3.86 2.13 -2.75
C VAL A 19 -3.73 1.88 -4.25
N GLY A 20 -2.54 1.54 -4.74
CA GLY A 20 -2.31 1.23 -6.15
C GLY A 20 -3.03 -0.03 -6.63
N PHE A 21 -2.96 -1.10 -5.83
CA PHE A 21 -3.49 -2.42 -6.17
C PHE A 21 -5.01 -2.48 -6.16
N LYS A 22 -5.66 -1.83 -5.19
CA LYS A 22 -7.11 -1.70 -5.15
C LYS A 22 -7.62 -0.61 -6.10
N GLY A 23 -6.77 0.34 -6.47
CA GLY A 23 -7.12 1.46 -7.35
C GLY A 23 -7.90 2.54 -6.62
N HIS A 24 -7.67 2.72 -5.33
CA HIS A 24 -8.31 3.75 -4.52
C HIS A 24 -7.85 5.15 -4.92
N SER A 25 -8.75 6.12 -4.85
CA SER A 25 -8.40 7.53 -5.10
C SER A 25 -7.58 8.09 -3.94
N GLU A 26 -6.48 8.78 -4.25
CA GLU A 26 -5.70 9.51 -3.24
C GLU A 26 -6.48 10.66 -2.59
N TRP A 27 -7.60 11.06 -3.19
CA TRP A 27 -8.52 12.07 -2.66
C TRP A 27 -9.56 11.50 -1.70
N ALA A 28 -9.66 10.17 -1.59
CA ALA A 28 -10.51 9.56 -0.57
C ALA A 28 -10.03 10.02 0.81
N GLU A 29 -10.96 10.51 1.63
CA GLU A 29 -10.61 11.24 2.85
C GLU A 29 -9.76 10.40 3.82
N TRP A 30 -10.08 9.12 3.96
CA TRP A 30 -9.28 8.19 4.77
C TRP A 30 -7.86 7.99 4.18
N VAL A 31 -7.75 7.84 2.86
CA VAL A 31 -6.44 7.65 2.20
C VAL A 31 -5.56 8.87 2.42
N ARG A 32 -6.15 10.06 2.26
CA ARG A 32 -5.47 11.33 2.49
C ARG A 32 -5.01 11.46 3.95
N LYS A 33 -5.91 11.24 4.92
CA LYS A 33 -5.60 11.33 6.37
C LYS A 33 -4.47 10.37 6.74
N LYS A 34 -4.55 9.11 6.33
CA LYS A 34 -3.52 8.11 6.61
C LYS A 34 -2.17 8.47 6.00
N ARG A 35 -2.16 9.01 4.77
CA ARG A 35 -0.94 9.49 4.11
C ARG A 35 -0.32 10.67 4.86
N GLU A 36 -1.13 11.64 5.27
CA GLU A 36 -0.69 12.80 6.05
C GLU A 36 -0.10 12.37 7.40
N GLU A 37 -0.69 11.37 8.08
CA GLU A 37 -0.13 10.80 9.32
C GLU A 37 1.25 10.16 9.12
N LEU A 38 1.42 9.38 8.05
CA LEU A 38 2.71 8.75 7.72
C LEU A 38 3.78 9.81 7.48
N TYR A 39 3.42 10.87 6.75
CA TYR A 39 4.32 11.97 6.42
C TYR A 39 4.70 12.80 7.63
N ARG A 40 3.75 13.12 8.52
CA ARG A 40 4.03 13.83 9.77
C ARG A 40 5.02 13.05 10.65
N LYS A 41 4.79 11.75 10.84
CA LYS A 41 5.72 10.87 11.57
C LYS A 41 7.10 10.83 10.91
N ALA A 42 7.16 10.92 9.59
CA ALA A 42 8.41 10.90 8.86
C ALA A 42 9.20 12.20 9.01
N GLU A 43 8.53 13.35 9.09
CA GLU A 43 9.14 14.64 9.41
C GLU A 43 9.76 14.63 10.80
N GLU A 44 9.01 14.15 11.81
CA GLU A 44 9.49 13.99 13.19
C GLU A 44 10.77 13.12 13.28
N LEU A 45 10.88 12.13 12.40
CA LEU A 45 12.01 11.19 12.35
C LEU A 45 13.12 11.60 11.36
N GLY A 46 12.95 12.71 10.62
CA GLY A 46 13.90 13.19 9.62
C GLY A 46 14.06 12.27 8.40
N ILE A 47 13.03 11.51 8.04
CA ILE A 47 13.04 10.53 6.93
C ILE A 47 11.90 10.75 5.93
N TYR A 48 11.37 11.97 5.84
CA TYR A 48 10.23 12.32 4.99
C TYR A 48 10.39 11.83 3.55
N ASP A 49 11.50 12.17 2.90
CA ASP A 49 11.72 11.84 1.49
C ASP A 49 11.76 10.32 1.25
N LEU A 50 12.36 9.56 2.17
CA LEU A 50 12.39 8.10 2.09
C LEU A 50 11.00 7.49 2.25
N VAL A 51 10.19 8.01 3.18
CA VAL A 51 8.82 7.53 3.40
C VAL A 51 7.93 7.86 2.20
N LYS A 52 8.09 9.05 1.63
CA LYS A 52 7.39 9.47 0.41
C LYS A 52 7.78 8.60 -0.78
N ASP A 53 9.07 8.32 -0.96
CA ASP A 53 9.55 7.42 -2.02
C ASP A 53 9.03 5.99 -1.82
N ALA A 54 9.09 5.46 -0.59
CA ALA A 54 8.54 4.14 -0.27
C ALA A 54 7.05 4.03 -0.62
N TYR A 55 6.23 5.04 -0.26
CA TYR A 55 4.82 5.09 -0.63
C TYR A 55 4.61 5.09 -2.15
N ASN A 56 5.35 5.92 -2.88
CA ASN A 56 5.23 6.02 -4.33
C ASN A 56 5.65 4.73 -5.04
N ARG A 57 6.73 4.09 -4.60
CA ARG A 57 7.18 2.79 -5.13
C ARG A 57 6.15 1.71 -4.87
N GLY A 58 5.63 1.64 -3.64
CA GLY A 58 4.54 0.73 -3.29
C GLY A 58 3.35 0.92 -4.24
N LYS A 59 2.89 2.17 -4.41
CA LYS A 59 1.76 2.52 -5.29
C LYS A 59 1.99 2.13 -6.74
N ALA A 60 3.18 2.39 -7.28
CA ALA A 60 3.53 2.01 -8.64
C ALA A 60 3.51 0.48 -8.82
N LEU A 61 4.09 -0.27 -7.89
CA LEU A 61 4.08 -1.73 -7.91
C LEU A 61 2.64 -2.27 -7.82
N GLY A 62 1.86 -1.78 -6.86
CA GLY A 62 0.47 -2.22 -6.68
C GLY A 62 -0.37 -1.97 -7.94
N LYS A 63 -0.18 -0.82 -8.61
CA LYS A 63 -0.85 -0.52 -9.88
C LYS A 63 -0.47 -1.53 -10.96
N ARG A 64 0.82 -1.83 -11.12
CA ARG A 64 1.32 -2.80 -12.10
C ARG A 64 0.76 -4.20 -11.81
N ASP A 65 0.83 -4.67 -10.57
CA ASP A 65 0.37 -5.99 -10.19
C ASP A 65 -1.17 -6.12 -10.34
N ARG A 66 -1.91 -5.02 -10.17
CA ARG A 66 -3.34 -4.95 -10.52
C ARG A 66 -3.57 -5.12 -12.02
N GLU A 67 -2.80 -4.44 -12.86
CA GLU A 67 -2.87 -4.54 -14.31
C GLU A 67 -2.56 -5.98 -14.78
N GLU A 68 -1.52 -6.61 -14.23
CA GLU A 68 -1.17 -8.01 -14.47
C GLU A 68 -2.31 -8.95 -14.07
N LYS A 69 -2.86 -8.81 -12.87
CA LYS A 69 -4.00 -9.62 -12.40
C LYS A 69 -5.25 -9.46 -13.25
N LEU A 70 -5.53 -8.24 -13.73
CA LEU A 70 -6.62 -7.99 -14.65
C LEU A 70 -6.39 -8.70 -15.99
N TYR A 71 -5.17 -8.63 -16.53
CA TYR A 71 -4.78 -9.30 -17.76
C TYR A 71 -4.90 -10.83 -17.64
N GLU A 72 -4.36 -11.44 -16.58
CA GLU A 72 -4.52 -12.87 -16.29
C GLU A 72 -5.99 -13.27 -16.21
N SER A 73 -6.82 -12.45 -15.54
CA SER A 73 -8.26 -12.73 -15.44
C SER A 73 -8.98 -12.64 -16.78
N LEU A 74 -8.52 -11.79 -17.70
CA LEU A 74 -9.04 -11.67 -19.06
C LEU A 74 -8.62 -12.88 -19.89
N VAL A 75 -7.35 -13.26 -19.88
CA VAL A 75 -6.83 -14.45 -20.59
C VAL A 75 -7.54 -15.72 -20.12
N ALA A 76 -7.64 -15.94 -18.80
CA ALA A 76 -8.34 -17.09 -18.23
C ALA A 76 -9.84 -17.10 -18.53
N LYS A 77 -10.45 -15.94 -18.79
CA LYS A 77 -11.85 -15.85 -19.27
C LYS A 77 -11.97 -16.18 -20.74
N VAL A 78 -11.04 -15.72 -21.59
CA VAL A 78 -11.02 -16.04 -23.02
C VAL A 78 -10.89 -17.55 -23.24
N GLU A 79 -10.00 -18.23 -22.51
CA GLU A 79 -9.88 -19.71 -22.55
C GLU A 79 -11.14 -20.43 -22.08
N LYS A 80 -11.95 -19.79 -21.22
CA LYS A 80 -13.17 -20.38 -20.63
C LYS A 80 -14.43 -20.05 -21.43
N GLU A 81 -14.47 -18.91 -22.14
CA GLU A 81 -15.60 -18.45 -22.97
C GLU A 81 -15.73 -19.24 -24.29
N GLU A 82 -14.69 -19.96 -24.73
CA GLU A 82 -14.79 -20.95 -25.82
C GLU A 82 -15.70 -22.14 -25.48
N SER A 83 -16.20 -22.26 -24.24
CA SER A 83 -16.97 -23.45 -23.81
C SER A 83 -18.34 -23.21 -23.18
N ARG A 84 -18.86 -21.99 -22.99
CA ARG A 84 -20.21 -21.79 -22.39
C ARG A 84 -20.98 -20.54 -22.85
N PRO A 85 -22.33 -20.61 -22.93
CA PRO A 85 -23.19 -19.47 -23.22
C PRO A 85 -23.40 -18.55 -22.00
N ARG A 86 -23.60 -17.25 -22.28
CA ARG A 86 -23.59 -16.12 -21.33
C ARG A 86 -24.85 -16.02 -20.46
N PRO A 87 -24.74 -15.75 -19.14
CA PRO A 87 -25.86 -15.31 -18.33
C PRO A 87 -25.95 -13.78 -18.19
N LYS A 88 -27.20 -13.29 -18.04
CA LYS A 88 -27.57 -11.87 -17.93
C LYS A 88 -27.25 -11.30 -16.55
N ARG A 89 -26.91 -10.00 -16.56
CA ARG A 89 -26.54 -9.13 -15.45
C ARG A 89 -27.77 -8.66 -14.67
N VAL A 90 -27.69 -8.64 -13.33
CA VAL A 90 -28.48 -7.74 -12.48
C VAL A 90 -27.62 -7.33 -11.29
N VAL A 91 -27.62 -6.03 -10.95
CA VAL A 91 -27.05 -5.51 -9.70
C VAL A 91 -28.07 -4.56 -9.10
N PRO A 92 -28.53 -4.78 -7.86
CA PRO A 92 -29.10 -3.72 -7.03
C PRO A 92 -27.97 -3.01 -6.27
N VAL A 93 -27.94 -1.68 -6.33
CA VAL A 93 -27.09 -0.84 -5.49
C VAL A 93 -27.99 -0.32 -4.37
N GLU A 94 -27.67 -0.68 -3.12
CA GLU A 94 -28.33 -0.13 -1.92
C GLU A 94 -27.63 1.15 -1.46
N PRO A 95 -28.36 2.09 -0.82
CA PRO A 95 -27.80 3.39 -0.40
C PRO A 95 -26.97 3.27 0.89
N GLU A 96 -25.79 3.91 0.87
CA GLU A 96 -24.85 3.94 1.98
C GLU A 96 -25.41 4.68 3.21
N THR A 97 -25.60 3.95 4.31
CA THR A 97 -25.78 4.51 5.64
C THR A 97 -24.44 4.95 6.23
N ARG A 98 -24.38 6.20 6.70
CA ARG A 98 -23.26 6.73 7.49
C ARG A 98 -23.13 5.93 8.79
N HIS A 99 -22.02 5.21 8.95
CA HIS A 99 -21.67 4.53 10.19
C HIS A 99 -20.47 5.20 10.86
N GLU A 100 -20.60 5.47 12.16
CA GLU A 100 -19.50 5.80 13.07
C GLU A 100 -18.70 4.53 13.33
N GLY A 101 -17.64 4.33 12.55
CA GLY A 101 -16.73 3.19 12.62
C GLY A 101 -15.58 3.36 11.63
N PRO A 102 -14.54 2.50 11.66
CA PRO A 102 -13.48 2.55 10.66
C PRO A 102 -14.10 2.42 9.27
N SER A 103 -13.70 3.31 8.35
CA SER A 103 -14.26 3.36 7.00
C SER A 103 -14.15 1.99 6.32
N GLU A 104 -15.03 1.67 5.38
CA GLU A 104 -14.95 0.39 4.65
C GLU A 104 -13.56 0.16 4.04
N LEU A 105 -12.95 1.23 3.53
CA LEU A 105 -11.58 1.25 2.99
C LEU A 105 -10.52 0.89 4.05
N GLU A 106 -10.74 1.29 5.29
CA GLU A 106 -9.83 1.01 6.40
C GLU A 106 -9.86 -0.46 6.80
N ARG A 107 -11.07 -1.04 6.87
CA ARG A 107 -11.24 -2.47 7.14
C ARG A 107 -10.60 -3.30 6.03
N GLU A 108 -10.84 -2.92 4.78
CA GLU A 108 -10.25 -3.57 3.62
C GLU A 108 -8.71 -3.53 3.67
N TYR A 109 -8.12 -2.43 4.12
CA TYR A 109 -6.67 -2.32 4.27
C TYR A 109 -6.12 -3.30 5.31
N VAL A 110 -6.77 -3.40 6.48
CA VAL A 110 -6.34 -4.34 7.53
C VAL A 110 -6.44 -5.78 7.06
N GLU A 111 -7.55 -6.15 6.43
CA GLU A 111 -7.76 -7.48 5.84
C GLU A 111 -6.74 -7.78 4.73
N PHE A 112 -6.40 -6.77 3.92
CA PHE A 112 -5.39 -6.88 2.88
C PHE A 112 -4.01 -7.21 3.45
N LEU A 113 -3.59 -6.54 4.53
CA LEU A 113 -2.31 -6.81 5.19
C LEU A 113 -2.22 -8.22 5.79
N GLN A 114 -3.35 -8.75 6.28
CA GLN A 114 -3.41 -10.11 6.85
C GLN A 114 -3.34 -11.19 5.76
N SER A 115 -3.97 -10.93 4.62
CA SER A 115 -4.08 -11.90 3.51
C SER A 115 -2.89 -11.86 2.55
N THR A 116 -2.18 -10.72 2.47
CA THR A 116 -1.13 -10.51 1.46
C THR A 116 0.25 -10.40 2.10
N LYS A 117 1.14 -11.35 1.78
CA LYS A 117 2.54 -11.32 2.22
C LYS A 117 3.36 -10.39 1.33
N LEU A 118 3.23 -9.08 1.54
CA LEU A 118 4.01 -8.07 0.83
C LEU A 118 5.43 -7.98 1.40
N THR A 119 6.44 -8.19 0.56
CA THR A 119 7.86 -7.99 0.92
C THR A 119 8.34 -6.65 0.39
N MET A 120 9.11 -5.91 1.21
CA MET A 120 9.75 -4.68 0.76
C MET A 120 11.02 -5.00 -0.05
N PRO A 121 11.29 -4.25 -1.14
CA PRO A 121 12.56 -4.31 -1.86
C PRO A 121 13.75 -4.02 -0.94
N PRO A 122 14.87 -4.77 -1.06
CA PRO A 122 16.04 -4.60 -0.21
C PRO A 122 16.69 -3.22 -0.36
N GLU A 123 16.60 -2.59 -1.53
CA GLU A 123 17.17 -1.27 -1.80
C GLU A 123 16.55 -0.19 -0.91
N LEU A 124 15.26 -0.31 -0.58
CA LEU A 124 14.58 0.60 0.36
C LEU A 124 15.04 0.39 1.81
N LEU A 125 15.50 -0.81 2.18
CA LEU A 125 16.01 -1.10 3.52
C LEU A 125 17.46 -0.64 3.68
N ASP A 126 18.24 -0.70 2.60
CA ASP A 126 19.64 -0.31 2.63
C ASP A 126 19.82 1.20 2.76
N THR A 127 18.92 2.04 2.22
CA THR A 127 18.98 3.50 2.41
C THR A 127 18.99 3.91 3.88
N LEU A 128 18.24 3.22 4.74
CA LEU A 128 18.22 3.49 6.18
C LEU A 128 19.56 3.19 6.87
N LYS A 129 20.31 2.18 6.42
CA LYS A 129 21.62 1.83 7.00
C LYS A 129 22.65 2.94 6.78
N HIS A 130 22.52 3.70 5.69
CA HIS A 130 23.41 4.80 5.33
C HIS A 130 23.05 6.13 6.03
N LEU A 131 21.85 6.22 6.61
CA LEU A 131 21.43 7.38 7.40
C LEU A 131 21.89 7.31 8.86
N GLU A 132 22.37 6.16 9.33
CA GLU A 132 22.94 6.06 10.67
C GLU A 132 24.38 6.56 10.69
N PRO A 133 24.80 7.30 11.73
CA PRO A 133 26.20 7.62 11.94
C PRO A 133 27.01 6.31 11.99
N PRO A 134 28.11 6.17 11.21
CA PRO A 134 28.93 4.97 11.25
C PRO A 134 29.36 4.65 12.67
N LYS A 135 29.45 3.35 13.00
CA LYS A 135 29.77 2.86 14.35
C LYS A 135 30.99 3.54 14.98
N MET A 136 31.95 3.97 14.16
CA MET A 136 33.18 4.65 14.57
C MET A 136 32.95 6.07 15.11
N LEU A 137 31.83 6.71 14.80
CA LEU A 137 31.45 8.04 15.31
C LEU A 137 30.64 7.97 16.62
N ARG A 138 30.32 6.76 17.11
CA ARG A 138 29.79 6.57 18.46
C ARG A 138 30.96 6.63 19.45
N LEU A 139 31.55 7.82 19.63
CA LEU A 139 32.52 8.06 20.70
C LEU A 139 31.75 8.21 22.02
N GLY A 140 31.83 7.20 22.89
CA GLY A 140 31.36 7.23 24.27
C GLY A 140 30.11 6.39 24.52
N ASP A 141 30.28 5.08 24.61
CA ASP A 141 29.55 4.24 25.57
C ASP A 141 30.52 3.92 26.73
#